data_AF-A0AAR5P6H5-F1
#
_entry.id   AF-A0AAR5P6H5-F1
#
_cell.length_a   1.000
_cell.length_b   1.000
_cell.length_c   1.000
_cell.angle_alpha   90.00
_cell.angle_beta   90.00
_cell.angle_gamma   90.00
#
_symmetry.space_group_name_H-M   'P 1'
#
loop_
_entity.id
_entity.type
_entity.pdbx_description
1 polymer ?
#
loop_
_entity_poly.entity_id
_entity_poly.type
_entity_poly.pdbx_seq_one_letter_code
_entity_poly.pdbx_strand_id
1 'polypeptide(L)'
;MEQNYNGLLRYTSLKQSHRDVSYLKVAYQNFVDFIRRYPSSTYAVDAAQRMQFIGQELAEHEMNAARFNIKRKAYLAAVERGLWVIQHYPQTPQIPEALATVAYGYAQLGDKATSQQYVDVLKLNYPNLVKSDGTVNLRAARSEGSFFNRATLGIFGKEAKTVTDIDAQSDAPENEKRSITNRISFGLLDRPKTAE
;
A
#
# COMPACT_ATOMS: atom_id res chain seq x y z
N MET A 1 -12.39 11.54 -16.87
CA MET A 1 -13.08 10.23 -16.93
C MET A 1 -12.08 9.16 -16.48
N GLU A 2 -11.80 9.06 -15.18
CA GLU A 2 -11.03 7.94 -14.64
C GLU A 2 -11.99 6.76 -14.53
N GLN A 3 -11.99 5.94 -15.57
CA GLN A 3 -12.75 4.71 -15.58
C GLN A 3 -12.09 3.73 -14.60
N ASN A 4 -12.84 3.34 -13.58
CA ASN A 4 -12.47 2.36 -12.55
C ASN A 4 -12.30 0.95 -13.14
N TYR A 5 -11.34 0.73 -14.03
CA TYR A 5 -11.02 -0.59 -14.62
C TYR A 5 -10.07 -1.42 -13.74
N ASN A 6 -9.78 -0.96 -12.52
CA ASN A 6 -8.78 -1.56 -11.62
C ASN A 6 -9.21 -2.91 -11.02
N GLY A 7 -10.50 -3.24 -11.02
CA GLY A 7 -11.00 -4.49 -10.43
C GLY A 7 -10.53 -5.72 -11.21
N LEU A 8 -10.84 -5.79 -12.50
CA LEU A 8 -10.49 -6.92 -13.36
C LEU A 8 -9.00 -6.94 -13.72
N LEU A 9 -8.41 -5.77 -14.01
CA LEU A 9 -7.01 -5.68 -14.42
C LEU A 9 -6.03 -6.14 -13.33
N ARG A 10 -6.36 -5.96 -12.05
CA ARG A 10 -5.56 -6.45 -10.92
C ARG A 10 -5.48 -7.99 -10.86
N TYR A 11 -6.49 -8.69 -11.39
CA TYR A 11 -6.56 -10.15 -11.42
C TYR A 11 -6.04 -10.75 -12.73
N THR A 12 -5.98 -9.97 -13.80
CA THR A 12 -5.27 -10.34 -15.04
C THR A 12 -3.78 -10.02 -14.90
N SER A 13 -2.91 -10.64 -15.71
CA SER A 13 -1.47 -10.33 -15.76
C SER A 13 -1.14 -8.93 -16.33
N LEU A 14 -2.14 -8.05 -16.46
CA LEU A 14 -2.05 -6.74 -17.11
C LEU A 14 -1.72 -5.59 -16.14
N LYS A 15 -1.07 -5.86 -14.98
CA LYS A 15 -0.66 -4.75 -14.09
C LYS A 15 0.33 -3.83 -14.82
N GLN A 16 0.11 -2.51 -14.73
CA GLN A 16 0.96 -1.52 -15.39
C GLN A 16 2.40 -1.57 -14.87
N SER A 17 2.59 -1.82 -13.57
CA SER A 17 3.90 -2.02 -12.95
C SER A 17 4.70 -3.23 -13.48
N HIS A 18 4.12 -4.12 -14.29
CA HIS A 18 4.88 -5.19 -14.98
C HIS A 18 5.34 -4.79 -16.39
N ARG A 19 4.94 -3.62 -16.90
CA ARG A 19 5.27 -3.12 -18.24
C ARG A 19 6.39 -2.08 -18.18
N ASP A 20 6.85 -1.63 -19.35
CA ASP A 20 7.83 -0.55 -19.47
C ASP A 20 7.32 0.73 -18.76
N VAL A 21 8.06 1.15 -17.73
CA VAL A 21 7.75 2.32 -16.89
C VAL A 21 8.38 3.61 -17.41
N SER A 22 9.05 3.60 -18.56
CA SER A 22 9.72 4.78 -19.13
C SER A 22 8.76 5.96 -19.30
N TYR A 23 7.55 5.71 -19.82
CA TYR A 23 6.51 6.73 -19.95
C TYR A 23 6.02 7.27 -18.61
N LEU A 24 5.97 6.43 -17.56
CA LEU A 24 5.60 6.88 -16.21
C LEU A 24 6.65 7.81 -15.62
N LYS A 25 7.95 7.53 -15.86
CA LYS A 25 9.04 8.42 -15.44
C LYS A 25 8.94 9.78 -16.13
N VAL A 26 8.69 9.79 -17.44
CA VAL A 26 8.49 11.04 -18.21
C VAL A 26 7.25 11.80 -17.71
N ALA A 27 6.13 11.11 -17.50
CA ALA A 27 4.92 11.73 -16.97
C ALA A 27 5.14 12.35 -15.58
N TYR A 28 5.86 11.65 -14.70
CA TYR A 28 6.21 12.18 -13.38
C TYR A 28 7.01 13.49 -13.49
N GLN A 29 8.05 13.53 -14.33
CA GLN A 29 8.84 14.74 -14.53
C GLN A 29 8.02 15.89 -15.11
N ASN A 30 7.10 15.60 -16.05
CA ASN A 30 6.21 16.61 -16.60
C ASN A 30 5.28 17.21 -15.52
N PHE A 31 4.75 16.38 -14.62
CA PHE A 31 3.93 16.88 -13.51
C PHE A 31 4.75 17.68 -12.49
N VAL A 32 5.98 17.26 -12.19
CA VAL A 32 6.92 18.03 -11.36
C VAL A 32 7.15 19.41 -11.96
N ASP A 33 7.44 19.49 -13.26
CA ASP A 33 7.65 20.74 -13.96
C ASP A 33 6.38 21.60 -14.01
N PHE A 34 5.21 20.98 -14.21
CA PHE A 34 3.93 21.68 -14.20
C PHE A 34 3.64 22.33 -12.84
N ILE A 35 3.76 21.58 -11.75
CA ILE A 35 3.53 22.10 -10.38
C ILE A 35 4.55 23.17 -10.02
N ARG A 36 5.82 22.97 -10.41
CA ARG A 36 6.88 23.96 -10.17
C ARG A 36 6.64 25.28 -10.90
N ARG A 37 6.14 25.23 -12.14
CA ARG A 37 5.89 26.43 -12.97
C ARG A 37 4.55 27.09 -12.68
N TYR A 38 3.52 26.30 -12.34
CA TYR A 38 2.15 26.77 -12.17
C TYR A 38 1.55 26.30 -10.84
N PRO A 39 2.14 26.68 -9.69
CA PRO A 39 1.70 26.18 -8.37
C PRO A 39 0.28 26.64 -7.99
N SER A 40 -0.17 27.79 -8.50
CA SER A 40 -1.52 28.33 -8.27
C SER A 40 -2.56 27.85 -9.28
N SER A 41 -2.20 26.94 -10.19
CA SER A 41 -3.16 26.39 -11.15
C SER A 41 -4.27 25.62 -10.44
N THR A 42 -5.49 25.73 -10.94
CA THR A 42 -6.63 24.90 -10.52
C THR A 42 -6.34 23.40 -10.67
N TYR A 43 -5.43 23.00 -11.56
CA TYR A 43 -5.05 21.60 -11.79
C TYR A 43 -3.87 21.13 -10.93
N ALA A 44 -3.24 22.01 -10.13
CA ALA A 44 -2.06 21.64 -9.35
C ALA A 44 -2.34 20.51 -8.34
N VAL A 45 -3.54 20.51 -7.73
CA VAL A 45 -3.97 19.48 -6.78
C VAL A 45 -4.16 18.13 -7.46
N ASP A 46 -4.81 18.08 -8.63
CA ASP A 46 -4.98 16.85 -9.42
C ASP A 46 -3.63 16.33 -9.92
N ALA A 47 -2.74 17.21 -10.39
CA ALA A 47 -1.38 16.85 -10.79
C ALA A 47 -0.58 16.22 -9.64
N ALA A 48 -0.70 16.75 -8.41
CA ALA A 48 -0.04 16.18 -7.23
C ALA A 48 -0.56 14.77 -6.90
N GLN A 49 -1.88 14.56 -6.99
CA GLN A 49 -2.48 13.24 -6.80
C GLN A 49 -2.00 12.23 -7.87
N ARG A 50 -1.91 12.66 -9.13
CA ARG A 50 -1.36 11.84 -10.22
C ARG A 50 0.11 11.50 -9.99
N MET A 51 0.92 12.46 -9.52
CA MET A 51 2.31 12.20 -9.15
C MET A 51 2.43 11.17 -8.03
N GLN A 52 1.58 11.26 -7.01
CA GLN A 52 1.54 10.28 -5.93
C GLN A 52 1.22 8.88 -6.48
N PHE A 53 0.18 8.75 -7.31
CA PHE A 53 -0.16 7.48 -7.95
C PHE A 53 0.98 6.92 -8.82
N ILE A 54 1.61 7.75 -9.65
CA ILE A 54 2.75 7.34 -10.47
C ILE A 54 3.93 6.87 -9.59
N GLY A 55 4.21 7.57 -8.49
CA GLY A 55 5.23 7.16 -7.53
C GLY A 55 4.96 5.78 -6.94
N GLN A 56 3.69 5.47 -6.61
CA GLN A 56 3.29 4.15 -6.12
C GLN A 56 3.49 3.05 -7.17
N GLU A 57 3.14 3.32 -8.44
CA GLU A 57 3.35 2.37 -9.54
C GLU A 57 4.85 2.12 -9.82
N LEU A 58 5.69 3.16 -9.74
CA LEU A 58 7.13 3.04 -9.88
C LEU A 58 7.76 2.24 -8.72
N ALA A 59 7.33 2.49 -7.49
CA ALA A 59 7.75 1.70 -6.33
C ALA A 59 7.33 0.23 -6.46
N GLU A 60 6.10 -0.04 -6.92
CA GLU A 60 5.60 -1.39 -7.15
C GLU A 60 6.39 -2.12 -8.25
N HIS A 61 6.82 -1.41 -9.29
CA HIS A 61 7.67 -1.97 -10.35
C HIS A 61 9.02 -2.46 -9.79
N GLU A 62 9.68 -1.64 -8.98
CA GLU A 62 10.95 -2.02 -8.34
C GLU A 62 10.76 -3.17 -7.35
N MET A 63 9.67 -3.17 -6.57
CA MET A 63 9.34 -4.29 -5.68
C MET A 63 9.01 -5.57 -6.44
N ASN A 64 8.39 -5.50 -7.62
CA ASN A 64 8.22 -6.64 -8.51
C ASN A 64 9.56 -7.23 -8.95
N ALA A 65 10.52 -6.38 -9.35
CA ALA A 65 11.87 -6.81 -9.67
C ALA A 65 12.58 -7.42 -8.45
N ALA A 66 12.42 -6.82 -7.26
CA ALA A 66 12.97 -7.35 -6.01
C ALA A 66 12.41 -8.75 -5.69
N ARG A 67 11.09 -8.95 -5.78
CA ARG A 67 10.42 -10.25 -5.58
C ARG A 67 10.93 -11.30 -6.56
N PHE A 68 11.14 -10.93 -7.81
CA PHE A 68 11.70 -11.81 -8.83
C PHE A 68 13.15 -12.21 -8.51
N ASN A 69 13.97 -11.27 -8.07
CA ASN A 69 15.35 -11.53 -7.65
C ASN A 69 15.42 -12.45 -6.42
N ILE A 70 14.55 -12.25 -5.42
CA ILE A 70 14.42 -13.16 -4.27
C ILE A 70 14.10 -14.59 -4.74
N LYS A 71 13.12 -14.77 -5.65
CA LYS A 71 12.76 -16.10 -6.18
C LYS A 71 13.94 -16.81 -6.85
N ARG A 72 14.84 -16.04 -7.47
CA ARG A 72 16.07 -16.54 -8.10
C ARG A 72 17.27 -16.63 -7.15
N LYS A 73 17.09 -16.33 -5.86
CA LYS A 73 18.15 -16.26 -4.84
C LYS A 73 19.24 -15.21 -5.14
N ALA A 74 18.92 -14.21 -5.96
CA ALA A 74 19.78 -13.06 -6.24
C ALA A 74 19.58 -11.99 -5.15
N TYR A 75 20.05 -12.25 -3.93
CA TYR A 75 19.75 -11.42 -2.76
C TYR A 75 20.33 -10.01 -2.86
N LEU A 76 21.54 -9.85 -3.39
CA LEU A 76 22.15 -8.53 -3.59
C LEU A 76 21.29 -7.64 -4.50
N ALA A 77 20.84 -8.18 -5.63
CA ALA A 77 19.97 -7.46 -6.56
C ALA A 77 18.60 -7.17 -5.94
N ALA A 78 18.07 -8.03 -5.07
CA ALA A 78 16.84 -7.74 -4.34
C ALA A 78 17.02 -6.59 -3.33
N VAL A 79 18.15 -6.56 -2.62
CA VAL A 79 18.51 -5.49 -1.69
C VAL A 79 18.63 -4.15 -2.43
N GLU A 80 19.34 -4.11 -3.54
CA GLU A 80 19.51 -2.90 -4.36
C GLU A 80 18.15 -2.30 -4.76
N ARG A 81 17.23 -3.14 -5.23
CA ARG A 81 15.87 -2.73 -5.62
C ARG A 81 15.07 -2.20 -4.43
N GLY A 82 15.15 -2.86 -3.28
CA GLY A 82 14.50 -2.39 -2.05
C GLY A 82 15.07 -1.06 -1.55
N LEU A 83 16.40 -0.90 -1.57
CA LEU A 83 17.07 0.36 -1.20
C LEU A 83 16.67 1.49 -2.14
N TRP A 84 16.57 1.21 -3.44
CA TRP A 84 16.13 2.20 -4.43
C TRP A 84 14.73 2.74 -4.10
N VAL A 85 13.79 1.87 -3.72
CA VAL A 85 12.44 2.26 -3.30
C VAL A 85 12.46 3.10 -2.03
N ILE A 86 13.26 2.73 -1.04
CA ILE A 86 13.40 3.49 0.22
C ILE A 86 13.93 4.90 -0.04
N GLN A 87 14.92 5.03 -0.92
CA GLN A 87 15.57 6.31 -1.22
C GLN A 87 14.70 7.23 -2.10
N HIS A 88 14.04 6.68 -3.12
CA HIS A 88 13.34 7.48 -4.13
C HIS A 88 11.84 7.60 -3.89
N TYR A 89 11.23 6.66 -3.16
CA TYR A 89 9.77 6.58 -2.97
C TYR A 89 9.34 6.41 -1.50
N PRO A 90 9.84 7.24 -0.55
CA PRO A 90 9.63 7.07 0.90
C PRO A 90 8.18 7.21 1.39
N GLN A 91 7.28 7.77 0.58
CA GLN A 91 5.86 8.01 0.92
C GLN A 91 4.92 6.99 0.26
N THR A 92 5.46 5.86 -0.20
CA THR A 92 4.68 4.83 -0.89
C THR A 92 4.29 3.68 0.04
N PRO A 93 3.15 3.00 -0.21
CA PRO A 93 2.72 1.86 0.60
C PRO A 93 3.66 0.65 0.47
N GLN A 94 4.59 0.64 -0.47
CA GLN A 94 5.60 -0.40 -0.69
C GLN A 94 6.78 -0.33 0.29
N ILE A 95 6.95 0.77 1.04
CA ILE A 95 8.09 0.96 1.95
C ILE A 95 8.28 -0.15 2.98
N PRO A 96 7.24 -0.64 3.66
CA PRO A 96 7.42 -1.73 4.61
C PRO A 96 7.92 -3.01 3.94
N GLU A 97 7.48 -3.28 2.71
CA GLU A 97 7.96 -4.43 1.93
C GLU A 97 9.41 -4.24 1.47
N ALA A 98 9.79 -3.03 1.08
CA ALA A 98 11.15 -2.69 0.70
C ALA A 98 12.11 -2.90 1.87
N LEU A 99 11.79 -2.35 3.06
CA LEU A 99 12.55 -2.55 4.30
C LEU A 99 12.65 -4.03 4.66
N ALA A 100 11.54 -4.76 4.58
CA ALA A 100 11.49 -6.19 4.82
C ALA A 100 12.38 -7.00 3.85
N THR A 101 12.38 -6.62 2.57
CA THR A 101 13.19 -7.23 1.51
C THR A 101 14.67 -6.98 1.74
N VAL A 102 15.04 -5.76 2.12
CA VAL A 102 16.43 -5.38 2.44
C VAL A 102 16.94 -6.15 3.65
N ALA A 103 16.17 -6.17 4.75
CA ALA A 103 16.51 -6.94 5.94
C ALA A 103 16.71 -8.42 5.61
N TYR A 104 15.75 -9.03 4.90
CA TYR A 104 15.86 -10.43 4.48
C TYR A 104 17.07 -10.68 3.57
N GLY A 105 17.33 -9.79 2.61
CA GLY A 105 18.46 -9.93 1.70
C GLY A 105 19.81 -9.90 2.42
N TYR A 106 20.01 -8.95 3.34
CA TYR A 106 21.23 -8.90 4.17
C TYR A 106 21.38 -10.13 5.06
N ALA A 107 20.28 -10.63 5.65
CA ALA A 107 20.31 -11.87 6.43
C ALA A 107 20.79 -13.07 5.60
N GLN A 108 20.34 -13.18 4.34
CA GLN A 108 20.78 -14.24 3.42
C GLN A 108 22.22 -14.07 2.93
N LEU A 109 22.72 -12.84 2.86
CA LEU A 109 24.11 -12.54 2.53
C LEU A 109 25.07 -12.76 3.72
N GLY A 110 24.54 -12.98 4.92
CA GLY A 110 25.32 -13.20 6.15
C GLY A 110 25.58 -11.96 6.98
N ASP A 111 25.15 -10.77 6.51
CA ASP A 111 25.26 -9.51 7.25
C ASP A 111 24.09 -9.35 8.23
N LYS A 112 24.22 -10.03 9.37
CA LYS A 112 23.20 -10.02 10.41
C LYS A 112 23.09 -8.67 11.11
N ALA A 113 24.19 -7.91 11.20
CA ALA A 113 24.20 -6.61 11.87
C ALA A 113 23.34 -5.61 11.09
N THR A 114 23.59 -5.45 9.79
CA THR A 114 22.80 -4.57 8.94
C THR A 114 21.37 -5.08 8.78
N SER A 115 21.18 -6.40 8.64
CA SER A 115 19.83 -6.98 8.67
C SER A 115 19.04 -6.55 9.90
N GLN A 116 19.63 -6.64 11.11
CA GLN A 116 18.96 -6.29 12.34
C GLN A 116 18.59 -4.80 12.41
N GLN A 117 19.46 -3.92 11.94
CA GLN A 117 19.16 -2.49 11.84
C GLN A 117 17.88 -2.21 11.03
N TYR A 118 17.74 -2.84 9.86
CA TYR A 118 16.52 -2.71 9.04
C TYR A 118 15.29 -3.34 9.71
N VAL A 119 15.46 -4.43 10.46
CA VAL A 119 14.38 -5.01 11.27
C VAL A 119 13.94 -4.03 12.36
N ASP A 120 14.87 -3.34 13.02
CA ASP A 120 14.54 -2.41 14.09
C ASP A 120 13.83 -1.16 13.56
N VAL A 121 14.25 -0.65 12.40
CA VAL A 121 13.53 0.41 11.68
C VAL A 121 12.12 -0.05 11.30
N LEU A 122 11.97 -1.29 10.82
CA LEU A 122 10.66 -1.86 10.48
C LEU A 122 9.78 -2.01 11.72
N LYS A 123 10.33 -2.42 12.87
CA LYS A 123 9.59 -2.51 14.15
C LYS A 123 9.12 -1.15 14.64
N LEU A 124 9.98 -0.13 14.53
CA LEU A 124 9.69 1.23 15.00
C LEU A 124 8.54 1.86 14.21
N ASN A 125 8.55 1.71 12.88
CA ASN A 125 7.58 2.37 12.01
C ASN A 125 6.36 1.51 11.69
N TYR A 126 6.51 0.18 11.69
CA TYR A 126 5.48 -0.78 11.27
C TYR A 126 5.42 -2.00 12.21
N PRO A 127 5.08 -1.79 13.50
CA PRO A 127 5.14 -2.85 14.51
C PRO A 127 4.27 -4.08 14.17
N ASN A 128 3.17 -3.88 13.45
CA ASN A 128 2.25 -4.94 13.03
C ASN A 128 2.83 -5.90 11.97
N LEU A 129 3.96 -5.56 11.35
CA LEU A 129 4.56 -6.35 10.27
C LEU A 129 5.71 -7.26 10.75
N VAL A 130 6.16 -7.06 11.99
CA VAL A 130 7.24 -7.85 12.58
C VAL A 130 6.66 -8.84 13.57
N LYS A 131 7.02 -10.11 13.43
CA LYS A 131 6.58 -11.14 14.37
C LYS A 131 7.34 -11.01 15.69
N SER A 132 6.76 -11.53 16.77
CA SER A 132 7.37 -11.55 18.10
C SER A 132 8.71 -12.30 18.17
N ASP A 133 8.98 -13.15 17.18
CA ASP A 133 10.25 -13.89 17.01
C ASP A 133 11.37 -13.07 16.34
N GLY A 134 11.10 -11.81 15.94
CA GLY A 134 12.05 -10.94 15.24
C GLY A 134 12.25 -11.28 13.76
N THR A 135 11.54 -12.29 13.24
CA THR A 135 11.59 -12.64 11.82
C THR A 135 10.69 -11.70 11.01
N VAL A 136 11.23 -11.25 9.87
CA VAL A 136 10.50 -10.40 8.93
C VAL A 136 9.48 -11.24 8.17
N ASN A 137 8.21 -10.94 8.38
CA ASN A 137 7.16 -11.60 7.61
C ASN A 137 7.01 -10.94 6.23
N LEU A 138 7.86 -11.37 5.29
CA LEU A 138 7.81 -10.92 3.90
C LEU A 138 6.40 -11.07 3.30
N ARG A 139 5.63 -12.08 3.71
CA ARG A 139 4.27 -12.31 3.19
C ARG A 139 3.26 -11.30 3.74
N ALA A 140 3.39 -10.89 4.99
CA ALA A 140 2.54 -9.84 5.57
C ALA A 140 2.87 -8.47 4.98
N ALA A 141 4.16 -8.17 4.81
CA ALA A 141 4.60 -6.92 4.17
C ALA A 141 4.17 -6.82 2.70
N ARG A 142 4.03 -7.96 2.00
CA ARG A 142 3.59 -8.05 0.59
C ARG A 142 2.11 -7.70 0.34
N SER A 143 1.24 -7.73 1.36
CA SER A 143 -0.24 -7.67 1.31
C SER A 143 -0.94 -7.75 -0.07
N GLU A 144 -0.62 -8.76 -0.88
CA GLU A 144 -1.41 -9.14 -2.06
C GLU A 144 -2.66 -9.89 -1.59
N GLY A 145 -3.66 -9.12 -1.15
CA GLY A 145 -5.08 -9.50 -1.08
C GLY A 145 -5.41 -10.68 -0.17
N SER A 146 -6.19 -10.42 0.88
CA SER A 146 -6.93 -11.44 1.62
C SER A 146 -7.49 -12.50 0.66
N PHE A 147 -7.28 -13.79 0.96
CA PHE A 147 -7.82 -14.89 0.16
C PHE A 147 -9.33 -14.71 -0.07
N PHE A 148 -10.02 -14.14 0.90
CA PHE A 148 -11.43 -13.78 0.82
C PHE A 148 -11.71 -12.71 -0.25
N ASN A 149 -10.85 -11.70 -0.40
CA ASN A 149 -10.98 -10.69 -1.47
C ASN A 149 -10.75 -11.30 -2.85
N ARG A 150 -9.87 -12.30 -2.96
CA ARG A 150 -9.63 -13.03 -4.21
C ARG A 150 -10.80 -13.97 -4.55
N ALA A 151 -11.30 -14.69 -3.56
CA ALA A 151 -12.41 -15.63 -3.71
C ALA A 151 -13.73 -14.90 -4.02
N THR A 152 -13.94 -13.71 -3.47
CA THR A 152 -15.13 -12.90 -3.71
C THR A 152 -14.96 -11.90 -4.86
N LEU A 153 -13.88 -12.01 -5.65
CA LEU A 153 -13.55 -11.09 -6.75
C LEU A 153 -13.62 -9.59 -6.37
N GLY A 154 -13.40 -9.28 -5.08
CA GLY A 154 -13.49 -7.92 -4.54
C GLY A 154 -14.92 -7.39 -4.31
N ILE A 155 -15.96 -8.21 -4.51
CA ILE A 155 -17.38 -7.79 -4.40
C ILE A 155 -17.78 -7.56 -2.93
N PHE A 156 -17.12 -8.23 -1.98
CA PHE A 156 -17.44 -8.16 -0.54
C PHE A 156 -16.27 -7.69 0.34
N GLY A 157 -15.11 -7.39 -0.26
CA GLY A 157 -13.82 -7.30 0.44
C GLY A 157 -13.31 -5.92 0.80
N LYS A 158 -14.11 -4.87 0.61
CA LYS A 158 -13.68 -3.47 0.80
C LYS A 158 -13.89 -3.04 2.25
N GLU A 159 -13.16 -3.66 3.16
CA GLU A 159 -12.95 -3.16 4.53
C GLU A 159 -11.45 -3.23 4.87
N ALA A 160 -10.64 -2.54 4.06
CA ALA A 160 -9.26 -2.26 4.39
C ALA A 160 -9.21 -0.83 4.94
N LYS A 161 -9.03 -0.75 6.26
CA LYS A 161 -8.77 0.45 7.06
C LYS A 161 -8.19 1.61 6.25
N THR A 162 -9.03 2.58 5.93
CA THR A 162 -8.57 3.96 5.75
C THR A 162 -8.14 4.42 7.14
N VAL A 163 -6.85 4.65 7.33
CA VAL A 163 -6.37 5.42 8.48
C VAL A 163 -6.83 6.85 8.25
N THR A 164 -8.04 7.14 8.69
CA THR A 164 -8.54 8.49 8.99
C THR A 164 -8.55 8.57 10.51
N ASP A 165 -7.36 8.78 11.09
CA ASP A 165 -7.22 9.40 12.39
C ASP A 165 -6.36 10.64 12.15
N ILE A 166 -7.02 11.71 11.69
CA ILE A 166 -6.61 13.08 11.95
C ILE A 166 -7.79 13.71 12.66
N ASP A 167 -7.60 13.91 13.96
CA ASP A 167 -8.29 14.79 14.90
C ASP A 167 -9.61 15.41 14.42
N ALA A 168 -10.70 14.87 14.95
CA ALA A 168 -11.91 15.64 15.22
C ALA A 168 -12.46 15.18 16.57
N GLN A 169 -11.96 15.81 17.62
CA GLN A 169 -12.63 15.83 18.91
C GLN A 169 -13.91 16.64 18.74
N SER A 170 -15.04 15.93 18.67
CA SER A 170 -16.37 16.50 18.87
C SER A 170 -17.23 15.46 19.57
N ASP A 171 -17.58 15.76 20.82
CA ASP A 171 -18.50 15.01 21.66
C ASP A 171 -19.84 14.75 20.94
N ALA A 172 -20.19 13.49 20.74
CA ALA A 172 -21.54 13.02 20.37
C ALA A 172 -21.72 11.54 20.78
N PRO A 173 -22.94 11.11 21.17
CA PRO A 173 -23.13 9.99 22.08
C PRO A 173 -22.98 8.60 21.42
N GLU A 174 -22.73 7.63 22.27
CA GLU A 174 -22.51 6.20 22.02
C GLU A 174 -23.46 5.62 20.96
N ASN A 175 -22.90 5.25 19.81
CA ASN A 175 -23.64 4.80 18.65
C ASN A 175 -23.93 3.29 18.79
N GLU A 176 -25.15 2.94 19.19
CA GLU A 176 -25.62 1.55 19.26
C GLU A 176 -25.45 0.85 17.90
N LYS A 177 -24.71 -0.26 17.90
CA LYS A 177 -24.43 -1.06 16.71
C LYS A 177 -25.74 -1.61 16.13
N ARG A 178 -26.13 -1.12 14.95
CA ARG A 178 -27.34 -1.57 14.23
C ARG A 178 -27.29 -3.10 14.02
N SER A 179 -28.31 -3.80 14.52
CA SER A 179 -28.44 -5.25 14.41
C SER A 179 -28.42 -5.71 12.94
N ILE A 180 -27.84 -6.89 12.71
CA ILE A 180 -27.78 -7.57 11.40
C ILE A 180 -29.16 -7.78 10.78
N THR A 181 -30.19 -7.99 11.60
CA THR A 181 -31.60 -8.09 11.17
C THR A 181 -32.11 -6.78 10.57
N ASN A 182 -31.75 -5.63 11.15
CA ASN A 182 -32.08 -4.31 10.60
C ASN A 182 -31.43 -4.11 9.21
N ARG A 183 -30.19 -4.56 9.05
CA ARG A 183 -29.46 -4.46 7.77
C ARG A 183 -30.09 -5.31 6.65
N ILE A 184 -30.45 -6.55 6.97
CA ILE A 184 -31.02 -7.49 5.97
C ILE A 184 -32.45 -7.07 5.60
N SER A 185 -33.20 -6.55 6.57
CA SER A 185 -34.58 -6.12 6.36
C SER A 185 -34.73 -4.68 5.87
N PHE A 186 -33.64 -3.98 5.54
CA PHE A 186 -33.65 -2.57 5.14
C PHE A 186 -34.50 -1.69 6.09
N GLY A 187 -34.43 -1.94 7.40
CA GLY A 187 -35.16 -1.14 8.39
C GLY A 187 -36.65 -1.43 8.55
N LEU A 188 -37.15 -2.55 8.03
CA LEU A 188 -38.55 -2.94 8.19
C LEU A 188 -38.86 -3.61 9.53
N LEU A 189 -37.92 -4.40 10.07
CA LEU A 189 -38.21 -5.32 11.18
C LEU A 189 -37.72 -4.85 12.54
N ASP A 190 -36.62 -4.10 12.59
CA ASP A 190 -35.95 -3.77 13.86
C ASP A 190 -35.62 -2.28 13.87
N ARG A 191 -36.59 -1.48 14.33
CA ARG A 191 -36.41 -0.04 14.57
C ARG A 191 -35.98 0.16 16.01
N PRO A 192 -34.88 0.89 16.29
CA PRO A 192 -34.51 1.19 17.66
C PRO A 192 -35.65 1.96 18.32
N LYS A 193 -36.01 1.56 19.54
CA LYS A 193 -37.01 2.29 20.33
C LYS A 193 -36.43 3.67 20.66
N THR A 194 -36.97 4.71 20.03
CA THR A 194 -36.73 6.08 20.47
C THR A 194 -37.38 6.22 21.85
N ALA A 195 -36.57 6.44 22.89
CA ALA A 195 -37.07 6.92 24.16
C ALA A 195 -37.71 8.30 23.96
N GLU A 196 -38.91 8.51 24.52
CA GLU A 196 -39.55 9.83 24.64
C GLU A 196 -38.69 10.80 25.47
#